data_AF-T0I070-F1
#
_entry.id   AF-T0I070-F1
#
_cell.length_a   1.000
_cell.length_b   1.000
_cell.length_c   1.000
_cell.angle_alpha   90.00
_cell.angle_beta   90.00
_cell.angle_gamma   90.00
#
_symmetry.space_group_name_H-M   'P 1'
#
loop_
_entity.id
_entity.type
_entity.pdbx_description
1 polymer ?
#
loop_
_entity_poly.entity_id
_entity_poly.type
_entity_poly.pdbx_seq_one_letter_code
_entity_poly.pdbx_strand_id
1 'polypeptide(L)'
;MMSPALEILPPLADEPVPPFALPVLLDDDGRAWLPHGFRADMFTLTQVCEGIAIGWAPVPELGKVLLHFIGGNPFAPTDEALAAALSKRGLRRMIADLQSIERQWEGD
;
A
#
# COMPACT_ATOMS: atom_id res chain seq x y z
N MET A 1 -30.20 19.03 12.78
CA MET A 1 -29.45 19.19 11.52
C MET A 1 -29.12 17.79 11.00
N MET A 2 -29.69 17.38 9.88
CA MET A 2 -29.33 16.12 9.22
C MET A 2 -28.01 16.34 8.47
N SER A 3 -26.96 15.60 8.83
CA SER A 3 -25.75 15.56 8.02
C SER A 3 -26.12 15.06 6.62
N PRO A 4 -25.62 15.67 5.53
CA PRO A 4 -25.81 15.14 4.20
C PRO A 4 -25.25 13.71 4.20
N ALA A 5 -26.09 12.75 3.83
CA ALA A 5 -25.64 11.38 3.62
C ALA A 5 -24.49 11.46 2.62
N LEU A 6 -23.27 11.18 3.09
CA LEU A 6 -22.11 10.97 2.23
C LEU A 6 -22.56 9.99 1.16
N GLU A 7 -22.66 10.46 -0.08
CA GLU A 7 -23.04 9.65 -1.23
C GLU A 7 -21.97 8.55 -1.33
N ILE A 8 -22.34 7.35 -0.85
CA ILE A 8 -21.41 6.23 -0.78
C ILE A 8 -21.24 5.77 -2.22
N LEU A 9 -20.12 6.19 -2.83
CA LEU A 9 -19.74 5.68 -4.14
C LEU A 9 -19.80 4.14 -4.12
N PRO A 10 -20.33 3.52 -5.20
CA PRO A 10 -20.42 2.07 -5.29
C PRO A 10 -19.05 1.45 -5.07
N PRO A 11 -18.97 0.23 -4.53
CA PRO A 11 -17.71 -0.46 -4.39
C PRO A 11 -17.02 -0.57 -5.74
N LEU A 12 -15.78 -0.08 -5.81
CA LEU A 12 -14.85 -0.46 -6.88
C LEU A 12 -14.88 -1.99 -6.95
N ALA A 13 -15.01 -2.54 -8.15
CA ALA A 13 -15.05 -3.97 -8.37
C ALA A 13 -13.88 -4.65 -7.63
N ASP A 14 -14.14 -5.85 -7.11
CA ASP A 14 -13.14 -6.65 -6.41
C ASP A 14 -12.26 -7.39 -7.42
N GLU A 15 -11.71 -6.61 -8.36
CA GLU A 15 -10.79 -7.10 -9.38
C GLU A 15 -9.42 -7.32 -8.73
N PRO A 16 -8.71 -8.41 -9.11
CA PRO A 16 -7.34 -8.64 -8.69
C PRO A 16 -6.47 -7.42 -8.99
N VAL A 17 -5.55 -7.09 -8.08
CA VAL A 17 -4.52 -6.08 -8.34
C VAL A 17 -3.52 -6.69 -9.33
N PRO A 18 -3.40 -6.18 -10.57
CA PRO A 18 -2.46 -6.72 -11.54
C PRO A 18 -1.02 -6.29 -11.20
N PRO A 19 0.01 -7.06 -11.61
CA PRO A 19 1.38 -6.60 -11.59
C PRO A 19 1.56 -5.33 -12.43
N PHE A 20 2.63 -4.57 -12.18
CA PHE A 20 2.98 -3.48 -13.08
C PHE A 20 3.25 -4.01 -14.48
N ALA A 21 2.69 -3.35 -15.49
CA ALA A 21 2.83 -3.76 -16.89
C ALA A 21 4.27 -3.62 -17.43
N LEU A 22 5.11 -2.85 -16.74
CA LEU A 22 6.49 -2.60 -17.11
C LEU A 22 7.42 -3.33 -16.12
N PRO A 23 8.54 -3.89 -16.60
CA PRO A 23 9.54 -4.47 -15.71
C PRO A 23 10.14 -3.39 -14.81
N VAL A 24 10.29 -3.72 -13.53
CA VAL A 24 10.96 -2.89 -12.54
C VAL A 24 12.42 -3.35 -12.45
N LEU A 25 13.36 -2.43 -12.69
CA LEU A 25 14.79 -2.69 -12.59
C LEU A 25 15.37 -1.91 -11.40
N LEU A 26 16.20 -2.58 -10.61
CA LEU A 26 16.95 -1.96 -9.52
C LEU A 26 18.29 -1.45 -10.07
N ASP A 27 18.72 -0.28 -9.63
CA ASP A 27 20.09 0.20 -9.83
C ASP A 27 21.06 -0.36 -8.78
N ASP A 28 22.33 0.04 -8.89
CA ASP A 28 23.40 -0.41 -7.98
C ASP A 28 23.20 0.06 -6.53
N ASP A 29 22.38 1.10 -6.31
CA ASP A 29 22.01 1.61 -4.98
C ASP A 29 20.72 0.96 -4.43
N GLY A 30 20.13 0.01 -5.17
CA GLY A 30 18.89 -0.66 -4.79
C GLY A 30 17.64 0.21 -4.94
N ARG A 31 17.66 1.21 -5.83
CA ARG A 31 16.51 2.07 -6.15
C ARG A 31 15.87 1.65 -7.47
N ALA A 32 14.58 1.96 -7.63
CA ALA A 32 13.86 1.71 -8.87
C ALA A 32 12.89 2.85 -9.21
N TRP A 33 12.64 3.07 -10.49
CA TRP A 33 11.57 3.94 -10.95
C TRP A 33 10.23 3.19 -10.90
N LEU A 34 9.35 3.63 -10.00
CA LEU A 34 8.03 3.02 -9.78
C LEU A 34 6.90 3.96 -10.24
N PRO A 35 5.80 3.45 -10.83
CA PRO A 35 4.64 4.27 -11.17
C PRO A 35 4.04 4.96 -9.94
N HIS A 36 3.69 6.24 -10.07
CA HIS A 36 3.10 7.02 -8.98
C HIS A 36 1.62 6.66 -8.79
N GLY A 37 1.27 6.11 -7.62
CA GLY A 37 -0.08 5.56 -7.33
C GLY A 37 -1.26 6.54 -7.43
N PHE A 38 -1.02 7.87 -7.45
CA PHE A 38 -2.07 8.90 -7.59
C PHE A 38 -1.95 9.79 -8.82
N ARG A 39 -0.87 9.67 -9.60
CA ARG A 39 -0.59 10.58 -10.72
C ARG A 39 -0.23 9.73 -11.92
N ALA A 40 -1.16 9.62 -12.85
CA ALA A 40 -0.94 8.93 -14.11
C ALA A 40 0.31 9.49 -14.80
N ASP A 41 1.04 8.61 -15.49
CA ASP A 41 2.23 8.91 -16.28
C ASP A 41 3.42 9.50 -15.48
N MET A 42 3.35 9.50 -14.15
CA MET A 42 4.47 9.89 -13.29
C MET A 42 5.14 8.67 -12.67
N PHE A 43 6.45 8.77 -12.51
CA PHE A 43 7.27 7.80 -11.80
C PHE A 43 8.03 8.46 -10.65
N THR A 44 8.32 7.69 -9.61
CA THR A 44 9.18 8.10 -8.50
C THR A 44 10.39 7.18 -8.43
N LEU A 45 11.58 7.75 -8.26
CA LEU A 45 12.76 6.98 -7.91
C LEU A 45 12.67 6.66 -6.42
N THR A 46 12.45 5.39 -6.11
CA THR A 46 12.14 4.93 -4.75
C THR A 46 13.18 3.89 -4.31
N GLN A 47 13.64 3.98 -3.06
CA GLN A 47 14.48 2.95 -2.46
C GLN A 47 13.67 1.65 -2.31
N VAL A 48 14.16 0.55 -2.88
CA VAL A 48 13.56 -0.76 -2.70
C VAL A 48 14.17 -1.41 -1.46
N CYS A 49 13.31 -1.78 -0.51
CA CYS A 49 13.72 -2.44 0.72
C CYS A 49 13.51 -3.96 0.59
N GLU A 50 14.43 -4.76 1.14
CA GLU A 50 14.32 -6.23 1.15
C GLU A 50 13.19 -6.74 2.08
N GLY A 51 12.84 -5.94 3.09
CA GLY A 51 11.82 -6.28 4.07
C GLY A 51 10.96 -5.08 4.47
N ILE A 52 9.92 -5.38 5.24
CA ILE A 52 9.00 -4.42 5.80
C ILE A 52 8.57 -4.83 7.21
N ALA A 53 8.65 -3.90 8.16
CA ALA A 53 8.03 -4.03 9.48
C ALA A 53 6.73 -3.22 9.52
N ILE A 54 5.77 -3.66 10.34
CA ILE A 54 4.47 -3.01 10.48
C ILE A 54 4.21 -2.68 11.95
N GLY A 55 3.98 -1.40 12.24
CA GLY A 55 3.36 -0.91 13.46
C GLY A 55 1.92 -0.49 13.22
N TRP A 56 1.09 -0.50 14.26
CA TRP A 56 -0.29 -0.02 14.16
C TRP A 56 -0.79 0.60 15.46
N ALA A 57 -1.78 1.51 15.34
CA ALA A 57 -2.49 2.08 16.47
C ALA A 57 -3.95 2.40 16.11
N PRO A 58 -4.92 2.24 17.02
CA PRO A 58 -6.27 2.75 16.79
C PRO A 58 -6.26 4.29 16.81
N VAL A 59 -7.11 4.91 15.98
CA VAL A 59 -7.34 6.37 15.96
C VAL A 59 -8.85 6.62 16.13
N PRO A 60 -9.38 6.49 17.37
CA PRO A 60 -10.81 6.51 17.65
C PRO A 60 -11.52 7.78 17.20
N GLU A 61 -10.88 8.94 17.34
CA GLU A 61 -11.39 10.25 16.97
C GLU A 61 -11.65 10.39 15.47
N LEU A 62 -11.01 9.56 14.64
CA LEU A 62 -11.25 9.48 13.19
C LEU A 62 -12.04 8.24 12.78
N GLY A 63 -12.31 7.32 13.71
CA GLY A 63 -12.87 6.00 13.39
C GLY A 63 -11.96 5.17 12.46
N LYS A 64 -10.64 5.34 12.58
CA LYS A 64 -9.62 4.74 11.70
C LYS A 64 -8.60 3.91 12.46
N VAL A 65 -7.79 3.16 11.73
CA VAL A 65 -6.53 2.56 12.20
C VAL A 65 -5.36 3.26 11.52
N LEU A 66 -4.33 3.63 12.27
CA LEU A 66 -3.05 4.04 11.72
C LEU A 66 -2.20 2.80 11.49
N LEU A 67 -1.70 2.63 10.27
CA LEU A 67 -0.64 1.69 9.94
C LEU A 67 0.65 2.47 9.71
N HIS A 68 1.76 1.93 10.19
CA HIS A 68 3.10 2.48 9.99
C HIS A 68 3.98 1.37 9.40
N PHE A 69 4.40 1.57 8.16
CA PHE A 69 5.27 0.68 7.41
C PHE A 69 6.68 1.21 7.48
N ILE A 70 7.64 0.37 7.85
CA ILE A 70 9.05 0.72 7.96
C ILE A 70 9.84 -0.23 7.07
N GLY A 71 10.57 0.33 6.12
CA GLY A 71 11.42 -0.40 5.21
C GLY A 71 12.67 -0.96 5.89
N GLY A 72 13.20 -2.02 5.29
CA GLY A 72 14.42 -2.68 5.73
C GLY A 72 14.14 -4.02 6.40
N ASN A 73 15.21 -4.71 6.76
CA ASN A 73 15.13 -5.99 7.45
C ASN A 73 15.69 -5.84 8.89
N PRO A 74 15.47 -6.82 9.79
CA PRO A 74 15.95 -6.72 11.17
C PRO A 74 17.47 -6.55 11.34
N PHE A 75 18.27 -6.86 10.30
CA PHE A 75 19.72 -6.76 10.30
C PHE A 75 20.24 -5.49 9.62
N ALA A 76 19.40 -4.79 8.85
CA ALA A 76 19.69 -3.55 8.14
C ALA A 76 18.39 -2.72 8.00
N PRO A 77 17.91 -2.08 9.08
CA PRO A 77 16.74 -1.22 9.02
C PRO A 77 17.05 0.02 8.16
N THR A 78 16.04 0.52 7.44
CA THR A 78 16.14 1.79 6.71
C THR A 78 15.21 2.82 7.36
N ASP A 79 15.48 4.10 7.12
CA ASP A 79 14.61 5.20 7.58
C ASP A 79 13.42 5.44 6.63
N GLU A 80 13.23 4.56 5.63
CA GLU A 80 12.13 4.64 4.68
C GLU A 80 10.83 4.20 5.34
N ALA A 81 9.98 5.15 5.72
CA ALA A 81 8.76 4.84 6.42
C ALA A 81 7.54 5.59 5.84
N LEU A 82 6.39 4.91 5.88
CA LEU A 82 5.11 5.47 5.47
C LEU A 82 4.06 5.18 6.53
N ALA A 83 3.28 6.18 6.90
CA ALA A 83 2.12 6.02 7.77
C ALA A 83 0.81 6.33 7.02
N ALA A 84 -0.20 5.47 7.20
CA ALA A 84 -1.51 5.61 6.56
C ALA A 84 -2.65 5.37 7.53
N ALA A 85 -3.64 6.26 7.54
CA ALA A 85 -4.86 6.10 8.33
C ALA A 85 -5.99 5.49 7.49
N LEU A 86 -6.37 4.25 7.79
CA LEU A 86 -7.36 3.48 7.04
C LEU A 86 -8.69 3.35 7.80
N SER A 87 -9.80 3.39 7.07
CA SER A 87 -11.08 2.92 7.59
C SER A 87 -11.09 1.39 7.71
N LYS A 88 -12.05 0.83 8.47
CA LYS A 88 -12.24 -0.64 8.53
C LYS A 88 -12.41 -1.27 7.14
N ARG A 89 -13.11 -0.58 6.23
CA ARG A 89 -13.28 -1.03 4.84
C ARG A 89 -11.96 -0.95 4.06
N GLY A 90 -11.20 0.13 4.22
CA GLY A 90 -9.88 0.28 3.59
C GLY A 90 -8.90 -0.80 4.03
N LEU A 91 -8.85 -1.11 5.33
CA LEU A 91 -8.00 -2.19 5.85
C LEU A 91 -8.38 -3.56 5.25
N ARG A 92 -9.68 -3.88 5.19
CA ARG A 92 -10.15 -5.14 4.58
C ARG A 92 -9.78 -5.24 3.11
N ARG A 93 -9.90 -4.14 2.36
CA ARG A 93 -9.50 -4.11 0.95
C ARG A 93 -8.00 -4.33 0.79
N MET A 94 -7.17 -3.65 1.59
CA MET A 94 -5.72 -3.84 1.59
C MET A 94 -5.33 -5.30 1.87
N ILE A 95 -6.00 -5.97 2.81
CA ILE A 95 -5.78 -7.39 3.09
C ILE A 95 -6.15 -8.25 1.87
N ALA A 96 -7.30 -7.99 1.25
CA ALA A 96 -7.74 -8.72 0.06
C ALA A 96 -6.77 -8.53 -1.13
N ASP A 97 -6.26 -7.32 -1.32
CA ASP A 97 -5.28 -6.99 -2.35
C ASP A 97 -3.97 -7.77 -2.12
N LEU A 98 -3.46 -7.81 -0.87
CA LEU A 98 -2.27 -8.59 -0.51
C LEU A 98 -2.45 -10.10 -0.75
N GLN A 99 -3.60 -10.65 -0.36
CA GLN A 99 -3.94 -12.05 -0.64
C GLN A 99 -4.06 -12.33 -2.14
N SER A 100 -4.52 -11.35 -2.92
CA SER A 100 -4.56 -11.47 -4.38
C SER A 100 -3.16 -11.50 -5.00
N ILE A 101 -2.22 -10.74 -4.44
CA ILE A 101 -0.82 -10.76 -4.89
C ILE A 101 -0.17 -12.10 -4.57
N GLU A 102 -0.39 -12.62 -3.37
CA GLU A 102 0.10 -13.94 -2.94
C GLU A 102 -0.32 -15.05 -3.92
N ARG A 103 -1.61 -15.15 -4.25
CA ARG A 103 -2.11 -16.16 -5.21
C ARG A 103 -1.47 -16.04 -6.60
N GLN A 104 -1.35 -14.81 -7.11
CA GLN A 104 -0.72 -14.57 -8.41
C GLN A 104 0.77 -14.95 -8.41
N TRP A 105 1.46 -14.77 -7.28
CA TRP A 105 2.87 -15.14 -7.14
C TRP A 105 3.06 -16.66 -7.09
N GLU A 106 2.16 -17.38 -6.44
CA GLU A 106 2.21 -18.85 -6.32
C GLU A 106 1.86 -19.58 -7.63
N GLY A 107 1.27 -18.88 -8.60
CA GLY A 107 1.02 -19.39 -9.95
C GLY A 107 -0.34 -20.08 -10.14
N ASP A 108 -1.35 -19.69 -9.37
CA ASP A 108 -2.76 -20.05 -9.60
C ASP A 108 -3.38 -19.35 -10.81
#